data_AF-A0A1C6D5J5-F1
#
_entry.id   AF-A0A1C6D5J5-F1
#
_cell.length_a   1.000
_cell.length_b   1.000
_cell.length_c   1.000
_cell.angle_alpha   90.00
_cell.angle_beta   90.00
_cell.angle_gamma   90.00
#
_symmetry.space_group_name_H-M   'P 1'
#
loop_
_entity.id
_entity.type
_entity.pdbx_description
1 polymer ?
#
loop_
_entity_poly.entity_id
_entity_poly.type
_entity_poly.pdbx_seq_one_letter_code
_entity_poly.pdbx_strand_id
1 'polypeptide(L)'
;MYLLNQFWSPRKLYEPCGMFTNGHIQLLLLSMFILSILLFKSKKITDNQIIKVTKGFAVFITVLEGIKIYFNFHYGYTWINAWFPMSYCSLFIYALWLSGYGKGKYKKMGEGFIAGVAIVAGGTYLLIPSTALTMYPMWHYLCMYSMLFHTLMVYMGILYIWKKEINLNMSIYKMYSTFFLLFATIAITLNSAFESNLMFLREPSSIPVPLLHTLYNNSKWGYTLLVFSVYLFIPYCATAYVSRAIRREKLNKQLEYDEEVVSVLN
;
A
#
# COMPACT_ATOMS: atom_id res chain seq x y z
N MET A 1 -15.79 -3.13 -28.35
CA MET A 1 -14.70 -2.44 -29.09
C MET A 1 -14.06 -1.29 -28.30
N TYR A 2 -14.79 -0.55 -27.46
CA TYR A 2 -14.24 0.60 -26.69
C TYR A 2 -13.28 0.21 -25.52
N LEU A 3 -13.54 -0.90 -24.82
CA LEU A 3 -12.76 -1.37 -23.66
C LEU A 3 -11.31 -1.76 -23.99
N LEU A 4 -11.12 -2.58 -25.03
CA LEU A 4 -9.79 -3.03 -25.46
C LEU A 4 -8.92 -1.85 -25.96
N ASN A 5 -9.55 -0.85 -26.59
CA ASN A 5 -8.86 0.34 -27.08
C ASN A 5 -8.35 1.22 -25.92
N GLN A 6 -9.04 1.25 -24.78
CA GLN A 6 -8.60 1.99 -23.60
C GLN A 6 -7.45 1.31 -22.86
N PHE A 7 -7.36 -0.02 -22.87
CA PHE A 7 -6.51 -0.77 -21.96
C PHE A 7 -5.01 -0.44 -22.07
N TRP A 8 -4.52 -0.22 -23.30
CA TRP A 8 -3.15 0.15 -23.61
C TRP A 8 -3.02 1.57 -24.20
N SER A 9 -4.02 2.43 -23.97
CA SER A 9 -4.01 3.76 -24.56
C SER A 9 -2.92 4.67 -23.96
N PRO A 10 -2.24 5.50 -24.78
CA PRO A 10 -1.31 6.48 -24.26
C PRO A 10 -2.01 7.55 -23.40
N ARG A 11 -1.22 8.27 -22.61
CA ARG A 11 -1.72 9.37 -21.76
C ARG A 11 -2.51 10.39 -22.59
N LYS A 12 -3.56 10.95 -22.00
CA LYS A 12 -4.39 12.03 -22.55
C LYS A 12 -5.19 11.68 -23.82
N LEU A 13 -5.20 10.42 -24.27
CA LEU A 13 -6.04 10.01 -25.41
C LEU A 13 -7.53 9.92 -25.02
N TYR A 14 -7.80 9.47 -23.80
CA TYR A 14 -9.15 9.37 -23.24
C TYR A 14 -9.23 10.18 -21.94
N GLU A 15 -10.45 10.54 -21.56
CA GLU A 15 -10.69 11.20 -20.28
C GLU A 15 -10.21 10.33 -19.10
N PRO A 16 -9.50 10.91 -18.13
CA PRO A 16 -9.11 10.19 -16.92
C PRO A 16 -10.32 9.71 -16.13
N CYS A 17 -10.17 8.58 -15.44
CA CYS A 17 -11.19 8.06 -14.52
C CYS A 17 -11.58 9.09 -13.46
N GLY A 18 -10.59 9.80 -12.91
CA GLY A 18 -10.77 10.81 -11.85
C GLY A 18 -10.92 10.20 -10.45
N MET A 19 -10.72 11.03 -9.43
CA MET A 19 -11.01 10.66 -8.03
C MET A 19 -12.48 10.92 -7.73
N PHE A 20 -13.10 10.03 -6.95
CA PHE A 20 -14.52 10.13 -6.51
C PHE A 20 -15.57 10.19 -7.63
N THR A 21 -15.20 9.81 -8.85
CA THR A 21 -16.15 9.66 -9.96
C THR A 21 -16.89 8.33 -9.89
N ASN A 22 -17.96 8.17 -10.67
CA ASN A 22 -18.64 6.88 -10.83
C ASN A 22 -17.66 5.76 -11.21
N GLY A 23 -16.64 6.08 -12.01
CA GLY A 23 -15.65 5.10 -12.41
C GLY A 23 -14.75 4.64 -11.27
N HIS A 24 -14.31 5.57 -10.44
CA HIS A 24 -13.58 5.25 -9.22
C HIS A 24 -14.42 4.37 -8.28
N ILE A 25 -15.69 4.71 -8.06
CA ILE A 25 -16.58 3.94 -7.16
C ILE A 25 -16.77 2.51 -7.66
N GLN A 26 -16.94 2.30 -8.97
CA GLN A 26 -17.04 0.94 -9.53
C GLN A 26 -15.77 0.11 -9.29
N LEU A 27 -14.59 0.69 -9.53
CA LEU A 27 -13.32 0.02 -9.26
C LEU A 27 -13.09 -0.25 -7.78
N LEU A 28 -13.52 0.66 -6.90
CA LEU A 28 -13.45 0.48 -5.46
C LEU A 28 -14.35 -0.68 -4.99
N LEU A 29 -15.59 -0.75 -5.46
CA LEU A 29 -16.50 -1.86 -5.16
C LEU A 29 -15.93 -3.20 -5.65
N LEU A 30 -15.36 -3.23 -6.86
CA LEU A 30 -14.68 -4.41 -7.38
C LEU A 30 -13.48 -4.81 -6.49
N SER A 31 -12.70 -3.84 -6.03
CA SER A 31 -11.56 -4.05 -5.13
C SER A 31 -12.02 -4.65 -3.79
N MET A 32 -13.11 -4.13 -3.21
CA MET A 32 -13.71 -4.66 -1.98
C MET A 32 -14.27 -6.07 -2.17
N PHE A 33 -14.87 -6.36 -3.31
CA PHE A 33 -15.35 -7.69 -3.67
C PHE A 33 -14.20 -8.70 -3.76
N ILE A 34 -13.12 -8.36 -4.47
CA ILE A 34 -11.92 -9.18 -4.58
C ILE A 34 -11.30 -9.41 -3.20
N LEU A 35 -11.13 -8.35 -2.40
CA LEU A 35 -10.62 -8.44 -1.03
C LEU A 35 -11.45 -9.40 -0.19
N SER A 36 -12.77 -9.30 -0.25
CA SER A 36 -13.69 -10.17 0.49
C SER A 36 -13.53 -11.64 0.11
N ILE A 37 -13.40 -11.96 -1.18
CA ILE A 37 -13.14 -13.32 -1.66
C ILE A 37 -11.80 -13.83 -1.13
N LEU A 38 -10.74 -13.02 -1.24
CA LEU A 38 -9.40 -13.40 -0.79
C LEU A 38 -9.39 -13.67 0.72
N LEU A 39 -10.01 -12.80 1.52
CA LEU A 39 -10.12 -12.99 2.97
C LEU A 39 -10.97 -14.20 3.33
N PHE A 40 -12.07 -14.45 2.61
CA PHE A 40 -12.92 -15.62 2.82
C PHE A 40 -12.17 -16.92 2.57
N LYS A 41 -11.44 -17.01 1.44
CA LYS A 41 -10.62 -18.19 1.11
C LYS A 41 -9.47 -18.41 2.09
N SER A 42 -8.99 -17.33 2.72
CA SER A 42 -7.86 -17.36 3.65
C SER A 42 -8.25 -17.46 5.12
N LYS A 43 -9.51 -17.78 5.44
CA LYS A 43 -9.97 -17.96 6.83
C LYS A 43 -9.15 -19.00 7.60
N LYS A 44 -8.77 -20.10 6.95
CA LYS A 44 -8.04 -21.24 7.54
C LYS A 44 -6.58 -21.31 7.09
N ILE A 45 -6.02 -20.21 6.58
CA ILE A 45 -4.64 -20.19 6.12
C ILE A 45 -3.66 -20.30 7.29
N THR A 46 -2.62 -21.12 7.12
CA THR A 46 -1.53 -21.29 8.09
C THR A 46 -0.36 -20.35 7.79
N ASP A 47 0.51 -20.13 8.77
CA ASP A 47 1.71 -19.29 8.60
C ASP A 47 2.62 -19.72 7.45
N ASN A 48 2.82 -21.03 7.29
CA ASN A 48 3.61 -21.59 6.18
C ASN A 48 2.96 -21.28 4.83
N GLN A 49 1.63 -21.32 4.74
CA GLN A 49 0.91 -20.93 3.53
C GLN A 49 0.98 -19.42 3.30
N ILE A 50 0.90 -18.58 4.33
CA ILE A 50 1.08 -17.12 4.21
C ILE A 50 2.47 -16.80 3.63
N ILE A 51 3.52 -17.51 4.05
CA ILE A 51 4.87 -17.36 3.48
C ILE A 51 4.88 -17.75 1.99
N LYS A 52 4.24 -18.86 1.62
CA LYS A 52 4.12 -19.27 0.20
C LYS A 52 3.36 -18.24 -0.63
N VAL A 53 2.25 -17.71 -0.13
CA VAL A 53 1.49 -16.62 -0.75
C VAL A 53 2.35 -15.36 -0.89
N THR A 54 3.10 -15.00 0.15
CA THR A 54 4.03 -13.85 0.12
C THR A 54 5.05 -14.00 -1.00
N LYS A 55 5.67 -15.18 -1.12
CA LYS A 55 6.64 -15.47 -2.19
C LYS A 55 6.01 -15.37 -3.58
N GLY A 56 4.84 -15.99 -3.76
CA GLY A 56 4.10 -15.93 -5.02
C GLY A 56 3.72 -14.50 -5.40
N PHE A 57 3.26 -13.70 -4.43
CA PHE A 57 2.91 -12.30 -4.65
C PHE A 57 4.12 -11.41 -4.93
N ALA A 58 5.27 -11.67 -4.31
CA ALA A 58 6.51 -10.96 -4.63
C ALA A 58 6.82 -11.08 -6.13
N VAL A 59 6.78 -12.31 -6.67
CA VAL A 59 7.01 -12.56 -8.10
C VAL A 59 5.89 -11.94 -8.96
N PHE A 60 4.64 -12.25 -8.66
CA PHE A 60 3.48 -11.80 -9.43
C PHE A 60 3.41 -10.26 -9.55
N ILE A 61 3.52 -9.55 -8.44
CA ILE A 61 3.45 -8.08 -8.44
C ILE A 61 4.67 -7.47 -9.14
N THR A 62 5.85 -8.08 -9.01
CA THR A 62 7.06 -7.62 -9.74
C THR A 62 6.87 -7.75 -11.25
N VAL A 63 6.25 -8.83 -11.73
CA VAL A 63 5.94 -8.99 -13.15
C VAL A 63 4.96 -7.91 -13.63
N LEU A 64 3.89 -7.65 -12.87
CA LEU A 64 2.95 -6.59 -13.22
C LEU A 64 3.62 -5.20 -13.22
N GLU A 65 4.46 -4.92 -12.23
CA GLU A 65 5.25 -3.68 -12.22
C GLU A 65 6.18 -3.60 -13.44
N GLY A 66 6.79 -4.72 -13.84
CA GLY A 66 7.60 -4.81 -15.06
C GLY A 66 6.81 -4.49 -16.33
N ILE A 67 5.55 -4.94 -16.42
CA ILE A 67 4.64 -4.58 -17.53
C ILE A 67 4.36 -3.08 -17.53
N LYS A 68 4.11 -2.46 -16.36
CA LYS A 68 3.99 -0.99 -16.24
C LYS A 68 5.26 -0.28 -16.72
N ILE A 69 6.43 -0.76 -16.31
CA ILE A 69 7.72 -0.19 -16.72
C ILE A 69 7.84 -0.26 -18.25
N TYR A 70 7.66 -1.44 -18.83
CA TYR A 70 7.67 -1.65 -20.27
C TYR A 70 6.72 -0.69 -21.01
N PHE A 71 5.47 -0.60 -20.54
CA PHE A 71 4.47 0.31 -21.11
C PHE A 71 4.96 1.76 -21.13
N ASN A 72 5.53 2.25 -20.02
CA ASN A 72 6.04 3.62 -19.97
C ASN A 72 7.20 3.84 -20.95
N PHE A 73 8.14 2.89 -21.05
CA PHE A 73 9.23 2.98 -22.04
C PHE A 73 8.73 2.90 -23.49
N HIS A 74 7.76 2.04 -23.78
CA HIS A 74 7.17 1.89 -25.11
C HIS A 74 6.57 3.20 -25.63
N TYR A 75 5.93 3.97 -24.76
CA TYR A 75 5.35 5.28 -25.09
C TYR A 75 6.30 6.47 -24.84
N GLY A 76 7.59 6.22 -24.59
CA GLY A 76 8.60 7.28 -24.43
C GLY A 76 8.56 8.02 -23.08
N TYR A 77 7.86 7.48 -22.07
CA TYR A 77 7.79 8.05 -20.73
C TYR A 77 9.01 7.63 -19.88
N THR A 78 10.17 8.19 -20.20
CA THR A 78 11.48 7.77 -19.66
C THR A 78 11.90 8.47 -18.36
N TRP A 79 11.18 9.49 -17.91
CA TRP A 79 11.47 10.18 -16.65
C TRP A 79 11.22 9.27 -15.44
N ILE A 80 12.01 9.43 -14.38
CA ILE A 80 12.07 8.48 -13.26
C ILE A 80 10.70 8.23 -12.60
N ASN A 81 9.85 9.27 -12.45
CA ASN A 81 8.50 9.12 -11.86
C ASN A 81 7.58 8.16 -12.64
N ALA A 82 7.82 7.98 -13.94
CA ALA A 82 6.94 7.17 -14.78
C ALA A 82 7.13 5.67 -14.55
N TRP A 83 8.38 5.24 -14.33
CA TRP A 83 8.73 3.82 -14.36
C TRP A 83 9.38 3.32 -13.08
N PHE A 84 10.08 4.14 -12.30
CA PHE A 84 10.82 3.62 -11.16
C PHE A 84 9.88 3.35 -9.96
N PRO A 85 9.77 2.10 -9.44
CA PRO A 85 8.85 1.71 -8.37
C PRO A 85 9.22 2.28 -6.99
N MET A 86 9.26 3.60 -6.85
CA MET A 86 9.58 4.26 -5.59
C MET A 86 8.50 5.26 -5.17
N SER A 87 7.24 4.89 -5.35
CA SER A 87 6.17 5.47 -4.54
C SER A 87 6.18 4.86 -3.13
N TYR A 88 5.57 5.53 -2.13
CA TYR A 88 5.48 4.96 -0.78
C TYR A 88 4.80 3.58 -0.78
N CYS A 89 3.73 3.41 -1.56
CA CYS A 89 3.06 2.12 -1.71
C CYS A 89 3.92 1.09 -2.47
N SER A 90 4.75 1.51 -3.43
CA SER A 90 5.67 0.61 -4.17
C SER A 90 6.72 -0.05 -3.28
N LEU A 91 7.01 0.51 -2.10
CA LEU A 91 7.85 -0.15 -1.09
C LEU A 91 7.33 -1.53 -0.68
N PHE A 92 6.03 -1.78 -0.87
CA PHE A 92 5.42 -3.09 -0.69
C PHE A 92 6.06 -4.20 -1.54
N ILE A 93 6.49 -3.89 -2.77
CA ILE A 93 7.15 -4.86 -3.66
C ILE A 93 8.41 -5.39 -2.99
N TYR A 94 9.26 -4.48 -2.52
CA TYR A 94 10.48 -4.81 -1.80
C TYR A 94 10.18 -5.52 -0.48
N ALA A 95 9.14 -5.08 0.25
CA ALA A 95 8.73 -5.71 1.49
C ALA A 95 8.29 -7.17 1.30
N LEU A 96 7.59 -7.48 0.21
CA LEU A 96 7.21 -8.85 -0.17
C LEU A 96 8.45 -9.72 -0.45
N TRP A 97 9.41 -9.21 -1.21
CA TRP A 97 10.68 -9.91 -1.45
C TRP A 97 11.45 -10.17 -0.16
N LEU A 98 11.61 -9.14 0.66
CA LEU A 98 12.32 -9.24 1.94
C LEU A 98 11.64 -10.20 2.91
N SER A 99 10.31 -10.13 3.05
CA SER A 99 9.56 -11.01 3.94
C SER A 99 9.49 -12.46 3.43
N GLY A 100 9.27 -12.64 2.12
CA GLY A 100 9.09 -13.94 1.49
C GLY A 100 10.39 -14.72 1.34
N TYR A 101 11.47 -14.07 0.89
CA TYR A 101 12.74 -14.70 0.54
C TYR A 101 13.92 -14.30 1.44
N GLY A 102 13.82 -13.17 2.14
CA GLY A 102 14.85 -12.72 3.07
C GLY A 102 14.94 -13.57 4.34
N LYS A 103 15.99 -13.33 5.13
CA LYS A 103 16.27 -13.99 6.41
C LYS A 103 16.62 -12.97 7.48
N GLY A 104 16.47 -13.35 8.75
CA GLY A 104 16.87 -12.55 9.91
C GLY A 104 16.31 -11.12 9.88
N LYS A 105 17.18 -10.12 9.96
CA LYS A 105 16.79 -8.70 10.00
C LYS A 105 16.04 -8.23 8.76
N TYR A 106 16.41 -8.73 7.57
CA TYR A 106 15.80 -8.34 6.30
C TYR A 106 14.35 -8.84 6.22
N LYS A 107 14.11 -10.08 6.63
CA LYS A 107 12.75 -10.61 6.75
C LYS A 107 11.88 -9.76 7.67
N LYS A 108 12.41 -9.39 8.85
CA LYS A 108 11.72 -8.53 9.80
C LYS A 108 11.43 -7.12 9.27
N MET A 109 12.29 -6.55 8.42
CA MET A 109 12.03 -5.27 7.75
C MET A 109 10.81 -5.36 6.83
N GLY A 110 10.76 -6.39 5.97
CA GLY A 110 9.61 -6.62 5.10
C GLY A 110 8.33 -6.90 5.89
N GLU A 111 8.41 -7.73 6.92
CA GLU A 111 7.30 -8.00 7.84
C GLU A 111 6.81 -6.72 8.54
N GLY A 112 7.72 -5.83 8.96
CA GLY A 112 7.38 -4.58 9.61
C GLY A 112 6.61 -3.62 8.70
N PHE A 113 6.99 -3.53 7.42
CA PHE A 113 6.22 -2.75 6.45
C PHE A 113 4.86 -3.39 6.15
N ILE A 114 4.82 -4.70 5.87
CA ILE A 114 3.56 -5.39 5.52
C ILE A 114 2.56 -5.32 6.68
N ALA A 115 2.99 -5.69 7.89
CA ALA A 115 2.11 -5.72 9.06
C ALA A 115 1.82 -4.32 9.60
N GLY A 116 2.78 -3.39 9.54
CA GLY A 116 2.64 -2.08 10.15
C GLY A 116 1.98 -1.04 9.27
N VAL A 117 2.12 -1.13 7.94
CA VAL A 117 1.82 0.00 7.04
C VAL A 117 0.83 -0.37 5.94
N ALA A 118 0.88 -1.60 5.42
CA ALA A 118 0.22 -1.94 4.16
C ALA A 118 -1.32 -1.75 4.19
N ILE A 119 -1.98 -1.99 5.34
CA ILE A 119 -3.42 -1.78 5.49
C ILE A 119 -3.78 -0.31 5.32
N VAL A 120 -3.15 0.58 6.10
CA VAL A 120 -3.48 2.01 6.11
C VAL A 120 -3.06 2.67 4.81
N ALA A 121 -1.85 2.38 4.32
CA ALA A 121 -1.36 2.92 3.05
C ALA A 121 -2.20 2.44 1.85
N GLY A 122 -2.46 1.13 1.76
CA GLY A 122 -3.30 0.53 0.73
C GLY A 122 -4.73 1.07 0.76
N GLY A 123 -5.34 1.09 1.94
CA GLY A 123 -6.71 1.59 2.14
C GLY A 123 -6.85 3.08 1.81
N THR A 124 -5.91 3.91 2.25
CA THR A 124 -5.92 5.35 1.93
C THR A 124 -5.89 5.58 0.44
N TYR A 125 -5.05 4.84 -0.29
CA TYR A 125 -4.96 4.97 -1.74
C TYR A 125 -6.22 4.46 -2.46
N LEU A 126 -6.82 3.36 -1.99
CA LEU A 126 -8.09 2.87 -2.53
C LEU A 126 -9.21 3.92 -2.39
N LEU A 127 -9.17 4.75 -1.34
CA LEU A 127 -10.14 5.82 -1.14
C LEU A 127 -9.76 7.10 -1.90
N ILE A 128 -8.46 7.41 -2.02
CA ILE A 128 -7.93 8.64 -2.61
C ILE A 128 -6.85 8.30 -3.66
N PRO A 129 -7.24 7.81 -4.85
CA PRO A 129 -6.30 7.35 -5.86
C PRO A 129 -5.74 8.53 -6.68
N SER A 130 -4.72 9.20 -6.14
CA SER A 130 -4.15 10.44 -6.69
C SER A 130 -3.16 10.26 -7.86
N THR A 131 -2.98 9.04 -8.41
CA THR A 131 -2.01 8.79 -9.48
C THR A 131 -2.63 8.26 -10.78
N ALA A 132 -2.67 6.95 -11.00
CA ALA A 132 -3.09 6.36 -12.28
C ALA A 132 -4.50 6.80 -12.69
N LEU A 133 -5.43 6.85 -11.73
CA LEU A 133 -6.84 7.20 -11.99
C LEU A 133 -7.00 8.67 -12.41
N THR A 134 -6.10 9.57 -12.03
CA THR A 134 -6.14 10.97 -12.48
C THR A 134 -5.47 11.19 -13.84
N MET A 135 -4.88 10.14 -14.44
CA MET A 135 -4.16 10.25 -15.71
C MET A 135 -4.72 9.38 -16.84
N TYR A 136 -5.43 8.30 -16.52
CA TYR A 136 -5.87 7.29 -17.47
C TYR A 136 -7.35 6.93 -17.29
N PRO A 137 -8.03 6.46 -18.35
CA PRO A 137 -9.43 6.03 -18.26
C PRO A 137 -9.58 4.83 -17.32
N MET A 138 -10.79 4.59 -16.84
CA MET A 138 -11.11 3.56 -15.85
C MET A 138 -10.55 2.17 -16.23
N TRP A 139 -10.73 1.74 -17.47
CA TRP A 139 -10.35 0.41 -17.94
C TRP A 139 -8.90 0.32 -18.44
N HIS A 140 -8.07 1.32 -18.15
CA HIS A 140 -6.65 1.29 -18.49
C HIS A 140 -5.89 0.29 -17.60
N TYR A 141 -4.87 -0.37 -18.16
CA TYR A 141 -4.00 -1.31 -17.42
C TYR A 141 -3.50 -0.71 -16.10
N LEU A 142 -3.00 0.52 -16.12
CA LEU A 142 -2.46 1.19 -14.92
C LEU A 142 -3.51 1.48 -13.85
N CYS A 143 -4.76 1.76 -14.23
CA CYS A 143 -5.85 1.93 -13.27
C CYS A 143 -6.19 0.60 -12.60
N MET A 144 -6.39 -0.45 -13.40
CA MET A 144 -6.71 -1.80 -12.92
C MET A 144 -5.57 -2.37 -12.06
N TYR A 145 -4.33 -2.25 -12.53
CA TYR A 145 -3.13 -2.64 -11.80
C TYR A 145 -3.03 -1.88 -10.47
N SER A 146 -3.21 -0.56 -10.48
CA SER A 146 -3.14 0.25 -9.28
C SER A 146 -4.19 -0.20 -8.25
N MET A 147 -5.44 -0.42 -8.65
CA MET A 147 -6.51 -0.85 -7.73
C MET A 147 -6.25 -2.26 -7.17
N LEU A 148 -5.81 -3.20 -8.03
CA LEU A 148 -5.43 -4.54 -7.60
C LEU A 148 -4.23 -4.50 -6.64
N PHE A 149 -3.19 -3.72 -6.94
CA PHE A 149 -1.99 -3.60 -6.13
C PHE A 149 -2.32 -3.18 -4.70
N HIS A 150 -3.12 -2.12 -4.54
CA HIS A 150 -3.50 -1.62 -3.21
C HIS A 150 -4.48 -2.55 -2.50
N THR A 151 -5.33 -3.26 -3.23
CA THR A 151 -6.16 -4.35 -2.67
C THR A 151 -5.29 -5.46 -2.07
N LEU A 152 -4.26 -5.89 -2.79
CA LEU A 152 -3.33 -6.92 -2.32
C LEU A 152 -2.47 -6.43 -1.16
N MET A 153 -2.11 -5.14 -1.10
CA MET A 153 -1.47 -4.54 0.08
C MET A 153 -2.33 -4.70 1.33
N VAL A 154 -3.61 -4.31 1.26
CA VAL A 154 -4.56 -4.42 2.39
C VAL A 154 -4.71 -5.88 2.79
N TYR A 155 -4.93 -6.77 1.82
CA TYR A 155 -5.06 -8.20 2.07
C TYR A 155 -3.84 -8.79 2.78
N MET A 156 -2.62 -8.50 2.29
CA MET A 156 -1.40 -9.02 2.92
C MET A 156 -1.16 -8.44 4.31
N GLY A 157 -1.45 -7.16 4.52
CA GLY A 157 -1.37 -6.55 5.85
C GLY A 157 -2.31 -7.23 6.84
N ILE A 158 -3.55 -7.51 6.42
CA ILE A 158 -4.53 -8.26 7.22
C ILE A 158 -3.99 -9.65 7.59
N LEU A 159 -3.47 -10.42 6.62
CA LEU A 159 -2.90 -11.74 6.90
C LEU A 159 -1.76 -11.68 7.91
N TYR A 160 -0.88 -10.68 7.79
CA TYR A 160 0.30 -10.56 8.65
C TYR A 160 -0.06 -10.19 10.09
N ILE A 161 -1.04 -9.32 10.29
CA ILE A 161 -1.46 -8.91 11.63
C ILE A 161 -2.33 -9.96 12.32
N TRP A 162 -3.29 -10.53 11.60
CA TRP A 162 -4.36 -11.34 12.21
C TRP A 162 -4.21 -12.84 12.04
N LYS A 163 -3.44 -13.31 11.04
CA LYS A 163 -3.22 -14.75 10.85
C LYS A 163 -1.83 -15.18 11.29
N LYS A 164 -0.82 -14.40 10.92
CA LYS A 164 0.57 -14.57 11.40
C LYS A 164 0.82 -13.90 12.76
N GLU A 165 -0.19 -13.23 13.30
CA GLU A 165 -0.22 -12.64 14.64
C GLU A 165 0.95 -11.69 14.99
N ILE A 166 1.55 -11.04 13.99
CA ILE A 166 2.70 -10.16 14.21
C ILE A 166 2.34 -9.07 15.23
N ASN A 167 3.11 -9.01 16.31
CA ASN A 167 2.94 -8.01 17.36
C ASN A 167 3.63 -6.70 16.95
N LEU A 168 2.82 -5.65 16.77
CA LEU A 168 3.29 -4.31 16.42
C LEU A 168 3.88 -3.61 17.65
N ASN A 169 5.15 -3.94 17.92
CA ASN A 169 5.97 -3.41 19.00
C ASN A 169 7.10 -2.51 18.48
N MET A 170 7.83 -1.89 19.40
CA MET A 170 8.91 -0.96 19.07
C MET A 170 10.05 -1.64 18.27
N SER A 171 10.29 -2.94 18.43
CA SER A 171 11.29 -3.65 17.63
C SER A 171 10.88 -3.74 16.16
N ILE A 172 9.61 -4.05 15.88
CA ILE A 172 9.09 -4.10 14.51
C ILE A 172 9.03 -2.70 13.92
N TYR A 173 8.64 -1.70 14.72
CA TYR A 173 8.66 -0.30 14.31
C TYR A 173 10.06 0.17 13.90
N LYS A 174 11.11 -0.17 14.67
CA LYS A 174 12.50 0.13 14.31
C LYS A 174 12.90 -0.51 12.98
N MET A 175 12.50 -1.76 12.73
CA MET A 175 12.78 -2.43 11.46
C MET A 175 12.09 -1.75 10.28
N TYR A 176 10.81 -1.39 10.44
CA TYR A 176 10.08 -0.60 9.46
C TYR A 176 10.74 0.78 9.23
N SER A 177 11.11 1.48 10.30
CA SER A 177 11.70 2.82 10.23
C SER A 177 13.02 2.79 9.48
N THR A 178 13.91 1.84 9.77
CA THR A 178 15.17 1.66 9.04
C THR A 178 14.92 1.37 7.56
N PHE A 179 13.94 0.52 7.26
CA PHE A 179 13.55 0.22 5.89
C PHE A 179 13.05 1.47 5.16
N PHE A 180 12.13 2.23 5.76
CA PHE A 180 11.62 3.47 5.17
C PHE A 180 12.71 4.53 5.00
N LEU A 181 13.56 4.75 6.02
CA LEU A 181 14.66 5.71 5.99
C LEU A 181 15.62 5.46 4.82
N LEU A 182 15.96 4.20 4.58
CA LEU A 182 16.78 3.80 3.44
C LEU A 182 16.16 4.29 2.12
N PHE A 183 14.91 3.93 1.86
CA PHE A 183 14.23 4.28 0.60
C PHE A 183 13.93 5.78 0.50
N ALA A 184 13.54 6.43 1.59
CA ALA A 184 13.31 7.87 1.61
C ALA A 184 14.59 8.66 1.30
N THR A 185 15.74 8.22 1.80
CA THR A 185 17.05 8.84 1.49
C THR A 185 17.36 8.72 0.00
N ILE A 186 17.12 7.55 -0.61
CA ILE A 186 17.28 7.36 -2.05
C ILE A 186 16.30 8.25 -2.82
N ALA A 187 15.03 8.30 -2.41
CA ALA A 187 14.00 9.13 -3.04
C ALA A 187 14.38 10.61 -3.03
N ILE A 188 14.79 11.15 -1.89
CA ILE A 188 15.18 12.57 -1.75
C ILE A 188 16.39 12.89 -2.64
N THR A 189 17.38 12.00 -2.67
CA THR A 189 18.56 12.15 -3.53
C THR A 189 18.17 12.19 -5.01
N LEU A 190 17.36 11.23 -5.47
CA LEU A 190 16.92 11.17 -6.87
C LEU A 190 15.96 12.31 -7.24
N ASN A 191 15.10 12.74 -6.31
CA ASN A 191 14.22 13.90 -6.50
C ASN A 191 15.04 15.17 -6.74
N SER A 192 16.14 15.32 -6.02
CA SER A 192 17.05 16.46 -6.16
C SER A 192 17.89 16.38 -7.44
N ALA A 193 18.38 15.19 -7.80
CA ALA A 193 19.27 15.00 -8.96
C ALA A 193 18.54 14.99 -10.32
N PHE A 194 17.31 14.49 -10.38
CA PHE A 194 16.58 14.27 -11.65
C PHE A 194 15.28 15.06 -11.75
N GLU A 195 15.10 16.05 -10.86
CA GLU A 195 13.85 16.81 -10.76
C GLU A 195 12.60 15.92 -10.73
N SER A 196 12.69 14.83 -9.98
CA SER A 196 11.62 13.85 -9.82
C SER A 196 10.78 14.13 -8.55
N ASN A 197 9.71 13.39 -8.35
CA ASN A 197 8.81 13.50 -7.19
C ASN A 197 8.43 12.11 -6.65
N LEU A 198 9.44 11.26 -6.49
CA LEU A 198 9.33 9.95 -5.86
C LEU A 198 8.78 10.10 -4.45
N MET A 199 7.91 9.16 -4.09
CA MET A 199 7.16 9.14 -2.84
C MET A 199 6.37 10.43 -2.53
N PHE A 200 6.14 11.33 -3.47
CA PHE A 200 5.56 12.66 -3.18
C PHE A 200 6.34 13.44 -2.12
N LEU A 201 7.66 13.26 -2.04
CA LEU A 201 8.48 13.97 -1.06
C LEU A 201 8.89 15.37 -1.52
N ARG A 202 8.79 15.69 -2.81
CA ARG A 202 9.15 17.02 -3.35
C ARG A 202 7.96 17.96 -3.42
N GLU A 203 6.81 17.49 -3.90
CA GLU A 203 5.60 18.32 -4.08
C GLU A 203 4.29 17.49 -3.95
N PRO A 204 3.15 18.12 -3.58
CA PRO A 204 1.88 17.42 -3.35
C PRO A 204 1.19 16.88 -4.60
N SER A 205 1.58 17.32 -5.80
CA SER A 205 0.96 16.92 -7.08
C SER A 205 -0.58 16.92 -7.00
N SER A 206 -1.25 15.78 -7.24
CA SER A 206 -2.72 15.68 -7.26
C SER A 206 -3.35 15.37 -5.89
N ILE A 207 -2.61 15.44 -4.78
CA ILE A 207 -3.17 15.11 -3.45
C ILE A 207 -4.20 16.18 -3.06
N PRO A 208 -5.47 15.80 -2.78
CA PRO A 208 -6.56 16.75 -2.52
C PRO A 208 -6.57 17.23 -1.06
N VAL A 209 -5.43 17.72 -0.56
CA VAL A 209 -5.28 18.25 0.80
C VAL A 209 -4.75 19.68 0.71
N PRO A 210 -5.62 20.71 0.77
CA PRO A 210 -5.25 22.11 0.58
C PRO A 210 -4.12 22.59 1.50
N LEU A 211 -4.06 22.06 2.72
CA LEU A 211 -2.99 22.34 3.68
C LEU A 211 -1.60 22.00 3.13
N LEU A 212 -1.47 20.90 2.38
CA LEU A 212 -0.19 20.48 1.80
C LEU A 212 0.28 21.44 0.69
N HIS A 213 -0.65 21.91 -0.15
CA HIS A 213 -0.36 22.89 -1.19
C HIS A 213 0.05 24.24 -0.61
N THR A 214 -0.65 24.69 0.43
CA THR A 214 -0.33 25.91 1.16
C THR A 214 1.06 25.81 1.81
N LEU A 215 1.35 24.68 2.46
CA LEU A 215 2.65 24.44 3.07
C LEU A 215 3.78 24.40 2.03
N TYR A 216 3.57 23.73 0.90
CA TYR A 216 4.57 23.66 -0.17
C TYR A 216 4.91 25.05 -0.75
N ASN A 217 3.89 25.90 -0.93
CA ASN A 217 4.06 27.27 -1.42
C ASN A 217 4.83 28.16 -0.42
N ASN A 218 4.67 27.90 0.88
CA ASN A 218 5.38 28.66 1.93
C ASN A 218 6.78 28.10 2.24
N SER A 219 6.94 26.77 2.28
CA SER A 219 8.20 26.10 2.61
C SER A 219 8.24 24.70 1.98
N LYS A 220 9.04 24.56 0.91
CA LYS A 220 9.24 23.28 0.23
C LYS A 220 9.81 22.20 1.16
N TRP A 221 10.82 22.55 1.95
CA TRP A 221 11.39 21.64 2.95
C TRP A 221 10.41 21.33 4.09
N GLY A 222 9.59 22.30 4.50
CA GLY A 222 8.51 22.07 5.47
C GLY A 222 7.51 21.03 4.97
N TYR A 223 7.14 21.08 3.68
CA TYR A 223 6.32 20.07 3.03
C TYR A 223 6.99 18.68 3.06
N THR A 224 8.25 18.58 2.62
CA THR A 224 8.99 17.31 2.60
C THR A 224 9.06 16.69 4.00
N LEU A 225 9.40 17.49 5.03
CA LEU A 225 9.48 17.03 6.41
C LEU A 225 8.12 16.53 6.92
N LEU A 226 7.04 17.25 6.62
CA LEU A 226 5.69 16.83 7.01
C LEU A 226 5.31 15.49 6.39
N VAL A 227 5.45 15.33 5.06
CA VAL A 227 5.10 14.09 4.37
C VAL A 227 5.98 12.93 4.86
N PHE A 228 7.27 13.18 5.03
CA PHE A 228 8.21 12.21 5.59
C PHE A 228 7.77 11.74 7.00
N SER A 229 7.41 12.67 7.89
CA SER A 229 6.90 12.35 9.23
C SER A 229 5.59 11.59 9.18
N VAL A 230 4.66 12.00 8.30
CA VAL A 230 3.39 11.29 8.11
C VAL A 230 3.65 9.84 7.74
N TYR A 231 4.51 9.59 6.74
CA TYR A 231 4.86 8.23 6.34
C TYR A 231 5.53 7.44 7.45
N LEU A 232 6.47 8.04 8.19
CA LEU A 232 7.21 7.37 9.25
C LEU A 232 6.35 7.00 10.47
N PHE A 233 5.30 7.76 10.78
CA PHE A 233 4.53 7.58 12.02
C PHE A 233 3.09 7.12 11.77
N ILE A 234 2.34 7.79 10.90
CA ILE A 234 0.88 7.69 10.87
C ILE A 234 0.41 6.27 10.48
N PRO A 235 0.84 5.67 9.35
CA PRO A 235 0.37 4.34 8.97
C PRO A 235 0.66 3.28 10.03
N TYR A 236 1.86 3.32 10.64
CA TYR A 236 2.26 2.37 11.67
C TYR A 236 1.43 2.53 12.95
N CYS A 237 1.33 3.77 13.46
CA CYS A 237 0.59 4.05 14.68
C CYS A 237 -0.90 3.74 14.53
N ALA A 238 -1.52 4.11 13.41
CA ALA A 238 -2.92 3.82 13.12
C ALA A 238 -3.17 2.30 13.07
N THR A 239 -2.31 1.56 12.37
CA THR A 239 -2.44 0.10 12.28
C THR A 239 -2.23 -0.57 13.64
N ALA A 240 -1.25 -0.11 14.43
CA ALA A 240 -1.01 -0.61 15.78
C ALA A 240 -2.19 -0.34 16.72
N TYR A 241 -2.78 0.85 16.65
CA TYR A 241 -3.96 1.23 17.44
C TYR A 241 -5.15 0.31 17.12
N VAL A 242 -5.51 0.19 15.84
CA VAL A 242 -6.62 -0.66 15.39
C VAL A 242 -6.40 -2.12 15.76
N SER A 243 -5.18 -2.64 15.56
CA SER A 243 -4.85 -4.02 15.94
C SER A 243 -5.01 -4.28 17.43
N ARG A 244 -4.58 -3.35 18.29
CA ARG A 244 -4.74 -3.46 19.75
C ARG A 244 -6.21 -3.37 20.16
N ALA A 245 -6.99 -2.47 19.56
CA ALA A 245 -8.42 -2.34 19.84
C ALA A 245 -9.17 -3.66 19.54
N ILE A 246 -8.92 -4.26 18.37
CA ILE A 246 -9.55 -5.53 17.97
C ILE A 246 -9.13 -6.68 18.91
N ARG A 247 -7.84 -6.76 19.28
CA ARG A 247 -7.35 -7.80 20.21
C ARG A 247 -7.99 -7.67 21.59
N ARG A 248 -8.14 -6.44 22.09
CA ARG A 248 -8.80 -6.17 23.38
C ARG A 248 -10.27 -6.59 23.35
N GLU A 249 -10.99 -6.28 22.28
CA GLU A 249 -12.41 -6.68 22.15
C GLU A 249 -12.57 -8.21 22.11
N LYS A 250 -11.70 -8.92 21.39
CA LYS A 250 -11.70 -10.39 21.39
C LYS A 250 -11.45 -10.99 22.77
N LEU A 251 -10.50 -10.42 23.51
CA LEU A 251 -10.19 -10.86 24.87
C LEU A 251 -11.39 -10.64 25.80
N ASN A 252 -12.03 -9.46 25.73
CA ASN A 252 -13.22 -9.16 26.54
C ASN A 252 -14.36 -10.16 26.26
N LYS A 253 -14.65 -10.47 24.98
CA LYS A 253 -15.68 -11.45 24.62
C LYS A 253 -15.36 -12.86 25.10
N GLN A 254 -14.08 -13.22 25.16
CA GLN A 254 -13.67 -14.52 25.67
C GLN A 254 -13.82 -14.60 27.19
N LEU A 255 -13.48 -13.52 27.91
CA LEU A 255 -13.71 -13.42 29.35
C LEU A 255 -15.20 -13.49 29.71
N GLU A 256 -16.06 -12.77 28.96
CA GLU A 256 -17.52 -12.82 29.13
C GLU A 256 -18.06 -14.24 28.95
N TYR A 257 -17.59 -14.96 27.92
CA TYR A 257 -17.97 -16.35 27.68
C TYR A 257 -17.48 -17.30 28.79
N ASP A 258 -16.23 -17.15 29.24
CA ASP A 258 -15.66 -17.99 30.29
C ASP A 258 -16.40 -17.77 31.63
N GLU A 259 -16.80 -16.53 31.95
CA GLU A 259 -17.64 -16.21 33.12
C GLU A 259 -19.05 -16.82 33.01
N GLU A 260 -19.69 -16.76 31.84
CA GLU A 260 -20.99 -17.38 31.59
C GLU A 260 -20.93 -18.91 31.79
N VAL A 261 -19.92 -19.58 31.24
CA VAL A 261 -19.72 -21.03 31.41
C VAL A 261 -19.51 -21.41 32.87
N VAL A 262 -18.71 -20.65 33.63
CA VAL A 262 -18.50 -20.89 35.06
C VAL A 262 -19.79 -20.69 35.86
N SER A 263 -20.63 -19.72 35.49
CA SER A 263 -21.91 -19.47 36.17
C SER A 263 -22.96 -20.56 35.94
N VAL A 264 -22.91 -21.28 34.81
CA VAL A 264 -23.82 -22.39 34.49
C VAL A 264 -23.39 -23.70 35.19
N LEU A 265 -22.11 -23.83 35.54
CA LEU A 265 -21.54 -25.03 36.16
C LEU A 265 -21.59 -25.04 37.70
N ASN A 266 -21.88 -23.88 38.33
CA ASN A 266 -22.05 -23.73 39.78
C ASN A 266 -23.53 -23.63 40.17
#